data_AF-A0A966D5Z7-F1
#
_entry.id   AF-A0A966D5Z7-F1
#
_cell.length_a   1.000
_cell.length_b   1.000
_cell.length_c   1.000
_cell.angle_alpha   90.00
_cell.angle_beta   90.00
_cell.angle_gamma   90.00
#
_symmetry.space_group_name_H-M   'P 1'
#
loop_
_entity.id
_entity.type
_entity.pdbx_description
1 polymer ?
#
loop_
_entity_poly.entity_id
_entity_poly.type
_entity_poly.pdbx_seq_one_letter_code
_entity_poly.pdbx_strand_id
1 'polypeptide(L)' 'TEIKSVLTSIEKSGDAFIFKGKGYGHGVGMSQYGANVLAKEGKSYEEILAWYYTGTVLGEAPAQN' A
#
# COMPACT_ATOMS: atom_id res chain seq x y z
N THR A 1 13.64 0.78 17.07
CA THR A 1 13.84 0.84 15.61
C THR A 1 12.57 0.42 14.93
N GLU A 2 11.78 1.36 14.44
CA GLU A 2 10.55 1.04 13.71
C GLU A 2 10.91 0.60 12.29
N ILE A 3 10.50 -0.62 11.94
CA ILE A 3 10.65 -1.14 10.58
C ILE A 3 9.41 -0.69 9.80
N LYS A 4 9.63 0.10 8.76
CA LYS A 4 8.58 0.81 8.01
C LYS A 4 7.68 -0.12 7.16
N SER A 5 8.06 -1.39 6.93
CA SER A 5 7.30 -2.36 6.11
C SER A 5 7.78 -3.81 6.27
N VAL A 6 7.43 -4.71 5.32
CA VAL A 6 7.88 -6.11 5.25
C VAL A 6 9.40 -6.17 5.27
N LEU A 7 9.96 -6.74 6.33
CA LEU A 7 11.38 -7.02 6.47
C LEU A 7 11.78 -8.13 5.49
N THR A 8 12.68 -7.80 4.56
CA THR A 8 13.13 -8.72 3.50
C THR A 8 14.50 -9.33 3.77
N SER A 9 15.39 -8.63 4.49
CA SER A 9 16.66 -9.21 4.94
C SER A 9 17.26 -8.44 6.11
N ILE A 10 18.12 -9.13 6.87
CA ILE A 10 18.99 -8.55 7.89
C ILE A 10 20.43 -8.90 7.52
N GLU A 11 21.30 -7.90 7.45
CA GLU A 11 22.73 -8.06 7.18
C GLU A 11 23.55 -7.45 8.32
N LYS A 12 24.57 -8.17 8.79
CA LYS A 12 25.53 -7.64 9.77
C LYS A 12 26.67 -6.94 9.03
N SER A 13 26.91 -5.67 9.33
CA SER A 13 28.01 -4.87 8.77
C SER A 13 28.81 -4.24 9.91
N GLY A 14 29.91 -4.89 10.29
CA GLY A 14 30.70 -4.50 11.46
C GLY A 14 29.89 -4.61 12.76
N ASP A 15 29.80 -3.49 13.49
CA ASP A 15 29.02 -3.37 14.73
C ASP A 15 27.55 -2.97 14.49
N ALA A 16 27.12 -2.85 13.24
CA ALA A 16 25.76 -2.48 12.88
C ALA A 16 24.98 -3.64 12.23
N PHE A 17 23.66 -3.59 12.40
CA PHE A 17 22.72 -4.43 11.66
C PHE A 17 21.95 -3.57 10.66
N ILE A 18 22.00 -3.95 9.39
CA ILE A 18 21.27 -3.33 8.30
C ILE A 18 19.98 -4.11 8.09
N PHE A 19 18.84 -3.46 8.32
CA PHE A 19 17.51 -4.01 8.07
C PHE A 19 17.01 -3.50 6.72
N LYS A 20 16.82 -4.40 5.76
CA LYS A 20 16.27 -4.07 4.44
C LYS A 20 14.81 -4.52 4.39
N GLY A 21 13.90 -3.60 4.12
CA GLY A 21 12.50 -3.90 3.82
C GLY A 21 12.09 -3.39 2.45
N LYS A 22 10.93 -3.84 1.95
CA LYS A 22 10.34 -3.35 0.70
C LYS A 22 8.92 -2.82 0.96
N GLY A 23 8.68 -1.58 0.53
CA GLY A 23 7.41 -0.88 0.71
C GLY A 23 7.35 -0.01 1.98
N TYR A 24 6.17 0.53 2.27
CA TYR A 24 5.83 1.30 3.48
C TYR A 24 4.40 0.91 3.89
N GLY A 25 4.19 0.42 5.12
CA GLY A 25 2.91 -0.11 5.61
C GLY A 25 2.79 -1.64 5.58
N HIS A 26 1.61 -2.15 5.97
CA HIS A 26 1.34 -3.58 6.17
C HIS A 26 1.20 -4.40 4.86
N GLY A 27 1.24 -3.76 3.69
CA GLY A 27 1.30 -4.42 2.38
C GLY A 27 0.00 -5.10 1.92
N VAL A 28 -1.14 -4.79 2.53
CA VAL A 28 -2.46 -5.37 2.17
C VAL A 28 -3.38 -4.27 1.65
N GLY A 29 -4.09 -4.54 0.55
CA GLY A 29 -5.05 -3.61 -0.05
C GLY A 29 -4.42 -2.62 -1.03
N MET A 30 -4.81 -1.35 -0.93
CA MET A 30 -4.45 -0.31 -1.89
C MET A 30 -3.11 0.37 -1.59
N SER A 31 -2.20 0.38 -2.57
CA SER A 31 -1.03 1.26 -2.55
C SER A 31 -1.43 2.68 -2.91
N GLN A 32 -1.28 3.62 -1.98
CA GLN A 32 -1.57 5.05 -2.22
C GLN A 32 -0.75 5.62 -3.38
N TYR A 33 0.52 5.22 -3.50
CA TYR A 33 1.37 5.67 -4.59
C TYR A 33 0.90 5.11 -5.94
N GLY A 34 0.53 3.82 -5.98
CA GLY A 34 0.01 3.21 -7.20
C GLY A 34 -1.35 3.80 -7.61
N ALA A 35 -2.25 4.07 -6.66
CA ALA A 35 -3.49 4.79 -6.91
C ALA A 35 -3.26 6.17 -7.54
N ASN A 36 -2.26 6.93 -7.07
CA ASN A 36 -1.90 8.22 -7.64
C ASN A 36 -1.35 8.11 -9.08
N VAL A 37 -0.59 7.05 -9.39
CA VAL A 37 -0.12 6.79 -10.76
C VAL A 37 -1.31 6.48 -11.68
N LEU A 38 -2.19 5.58 -11.27
CA LEU A 38 -3.39 5.21 -12.03
C LEU A 38 -4.32 6.43 -12.28
N ALA A 39 -4.46 7.31 -11.29
CA ALA A 39 -5.22 8.56 -11.45
C ALA A 39 -4.57 9.49 -12.49
N LYS A 40 -3.23 9.61 -12.49
CA LYS A 40 -2.49 10.38 -13.50
C LYS A 40 -2.59 9.80 -14.91
N GLU A 41 -2.82 8.49 -15.01
CA GLU A 41 -3.11 7.79 -16.27
C GLU A 41 -4.58 7.94 -16.71
N GLY A 42 -5.39 8.68 -15.94
CA GLY A 42 -6.77 9.02 -16.29
C GLY A 42 -7.82 8.05 -15.75
N LYS A 43 -7.45 7.10 -14.88
CA LYS A 43 -8.42 6.19 -14.27
C LYS A 43 -9.28 6.90 -13.23
N SER A 44 -10.56 6.55 -13.20
CA SER A 44 -11.50 7.01 -12.18
C SER A 44 -11.24 6.34 -10.82
N TYR A 45 -11.80 6.90 -9.75
CA TYR A 45 -11.64 6.29 -8.41
C TYR A 45 -12.28 4.90 -8.35
N GLU A 46 -13.37 4.68 -9.09
CA GLU A 46 -14.03 3.38 -9.21
C GLU A 46 -13.11 2.34 -9.84
N GLU A 47 -12.43 2.70 -10.93
CA GLU A 47 -11.48 1.81 -11.62
C GLU A 47 -10.26 1.48 -10.76
N ILE A 48 -9.77 2.47 -9.99
CA ILE A 48 -8.65 2.29 -9.06
C ILE A 48 -9.05 1.36 -7.92
N LEU A 49 -10.23 1.53 -7.34
CA LEU A 49 -10.71 0.65 -6.27
C LEU A 49 -10.93 -0.78 -6.78
N ALA A 50 -11.53 -0.94 -7.96
CA ALA A 50 -11.71 -2.25 -8.59
C ALA A 50 -10.38 -2.96 -8.90
N TRP A 51 -9.32 -2.22 -9.22
CA TRP A 51 -7.97 -2.76 -9.42
C TRP A 51 -7.39 -3.37 -8.14
N TYR A 52 -7.54 -2.68 -7.01
CA TYR A 52 -6.97 -3.13 -5.72
C TYR A 52 -7.85 -4.11 -4.95
N TYR A 53 -9.17 -4.05 -5.15
CA TYR A 53 -10.15 -4.83 -4.39
C TYR A 53 -11.05 -5.63 -5.33
N THR A 54 -10.46 -6.62 -6.00
CA THR A 54 -11.18 -7.49 -6.94
C THR A 54 -12.39 -8.16 -6.27
N GLY A 55 -13.55 -8.10 -6.92
CA GLY A 55 -14.79 -8.70 -6.43
C GLY A 55 -15.59 -7.82 -5.45
N THR A 56 -15.15 -6.58 -5.19
CA THR A 56 -15.92 -5.63 -4.40
C THR A 56 -16.86 -4.78 -5.28
N VAL A 57 -17.88 -4.21 -4.64
CA VAL A 57 -18.81 -3.25 -5.25
C VAL A 57 -18.79 -1.97 -4.42
N LEU A 58 -18.97 -0.83 -5.10
CA LEU A 58 -19.12 0.45 -4.40
C LEU A 58 -20.50 0.50 -3.75
N GLY A 59 -20.52 0.94 -2.49
CA GLY A 59 -21.73 1.17 -1.73
C GLY A 59 -21.74 2.59 -1.18
N GLU A 60 -22.94 3.11 -0.92
CA GLU A 60 -23.09 4.36 -0.19
C GLU A 60 -22.81 4.12 1.29
N ALA A 61 -22.00 4.99 1.89
CA ALA A 61 -21.84 4.97 3.33
C ALA A 61 -23.17 5.37 3.98
N PRO A 62 -23.61 4.71 5.07
CA PRO A 62 -24.80 5.13 5.79
C PRO A 62 -24.62 6.58 6.26
N ALA A 63 -25.68 7.37 6.14
CA ALA A 63 -25.68 8.75 6.60
C ALA A 63 -25.23 8.80 8.07
N GLN A 64 -24.18 9.57 8.34
CA GLN A 64 -23.75 9.84 9.70
C GLN A 64 -24.75 10.84 10.29
N ASN A 65 -25.62 10.36 11.18
CA ASN A 65 -26.47 11.19 12.03
C ASN A 65 -25.64 11.84 13.15
#